data_AF-A0A518V217-F1
#
_entry.id   AF-A0A518V217-F1
#
_cell.length_a   1.000
_cell.length_b   1.000
_cell.length_c   1.000
_cell.angle_alpha   90.00
_cell.angle_beta   90.00
_cell.angle_gamma   90.00
#
_symmetry.space_group_name_H-M   'P 1'
#
loop_
_entity.id
_entity.type
_entity.pdbx_description
1 polymer ?
#
loop_
_entity_poly.entity_id
_entity_poly.type
_entity_poly.pdbx_seq_one_letter_code
_entity_poly.pdbx_strand_id
1 'polypeptide(L)'
;MDTEAGFSSKSALEIRLIMKEQGWDSRDTLCTTGWKNGYVYSVWFERYDWHGRNTLGLTGHHVCFHKHTNNLKSIDEITKCCAEQALKAFEEYLDCVPFQNANGETAKDIMLGDWNNPKVLINKPKKE
;
A
#
# COMPACT_ATOMS: atom_id res chain seq x y z
N MET A 1 3.88 -20.63 12.26
CA MET A 1 4.30 -19.22 12.18
C MET A 1 3.03 -18.44 12.36
N ASP A 2 2.83 -17.87 13.54
CA ASP A 2 1.52 -17.46 14.04
C ASP A 2 1.00 -16.24 13.28
N THR A 3 0.08 -16.47 12.34
CA THR A 3 -0.53 -15.47 11.45
C THR A 3 -1.89 -14.94 11.95
N GLU A 4 -2.10 -14.84 13.27
CA GLU A 4 -3.39 -14.36 13.83
C GLU A 4 -3.25 -13.31 14.94
N ALA A 5 -2.19 -12.49 14.91
CA ALA A 5 -2.16 -11.24 15.67
C ALA A 5 -2.27 -10.05 14.71
N GLY A 6 -3.45 -9.92 14.08
CA GLY A 6 -3.82 -8.74 13.30
C GLY A 6 -3.59 -7.46 14.11
N PHE A 7 -3.37 -6.33 13.42
CA PHE A 7 -2.86 -5.05 13.95
C PHE A 7 -3.59 -4.41 15.16
N SER A 8 -4.57 -5.07 15.77
CA SER A 8 -5.48 -4.60 16.82
C SER A 8 -4.85 -4.00 18.08
N SER A 9 -3.55 -4.13 18.31
CA SER A 9 -2.86 -3.47 19.43
C SER A 9 -1.58 -2.72 19.04
N LYS A 10 -1.36 -2.49 17.74
CA LYS A 10 -0.12 -1.90 17.23
C LYS A 10 -0.30 -0.42 16.94
N SER A 11 0.70 0.37 17.33
CA SER A 11 0.82 1.76 16.93
C SER A 11 1.07 1.88 15.42
N ALA A 12 0.79 3.06 14.86
CA ALA A 12 1.04 3.36 13.46
C ALA A 12 2.50 3.08 13.05
N LEU A 13 3.47 3.35 13.93
CA LEU A 13 4.88 3.08 13.65
C LEU A 13 5.18 1.57 13.59
N GLU A 14 4.66 0.78 14.51
CA GLU A 14 4.82 -0.68 14.50
C GLU A 14 4.19 -1.31 13.26
N ILE A 15 3.01 -0.83 12.84
CA ILE A 15 2.35 -1.28 11.60
C ILE A 15 3.24 -0.97 10.40
N ARG A 16 3.80 0.25 10.31
CA ARG A 16 4.68 0.65 9.22
C ARG A 16 5.96 -0.18 9.15
N LEU A 17 6.54 -0.55 10.29
CA LEU A 17 7.70 -1.45 10.35
C LEU A 17 7.36 -2.83 9.79
N ILE A 18 6.23 -3.41 10.22
CA ILE A 18 5.75 -4.71 9.71
C ILE A 18 5.48 -4.65 8.20
N MET A 19 4.86 -3.57 7.73
CA MET A 19 4.61 -3.35 6.31
C MET A 19 5.94 -3.25 5.53
N LYS A 20 6.95 -2.58 6.09
CA LYS A 20 8.29 -2.49 5.49
C LYS A 20 8.97 -3.83 5.36
N GLU A 21 8.89 -4.69 6.38
CA GLU A 21 9.40 -6.07 6.34
C GLU A 21 8.71 -6.91 5.26
N GLN A 22 7.45 -6.60 4.96
CA GLN A 22 6.67 -7.25 3.88
C GLN A 22 6.88 -6.62 2.50
N GLY A 23 7.77 -5.64 2.38
CA GLY A 23 8.14 -4.99 1.12
C GLY A 23 7.27 -3.80 0.72
N TRP A 24 6.48 -3.25 1.64
CA TRP A 24 5.71 -2.02 1.43
C TRP A 24 6.48 -0.81 1.94
N ASP A 25 6.60 0.21 1.11
CA ASP A 25 7.05 1.52 1.56
C ASP A 25 5.88 2.29 2.17
N SER A 26 6.18 3.12 3.18
CA SER A 26 5.14 3.92 3.83
C SER A 26 5.55 5.38 3.90
N ARG A 27 4.58 6.25 3.69
CA ARG A 27 4.70 7.71 3.80
C ARG A 27 3.53 8.22 4.61
N ASP A 28 3.75 9.26 5.41
CA ASP A 28 2.71 9.95 6.12
C ASP A 28 2.97 11.46 6.14
N THR A 29 1.90 12.23 6.29
CA THR A 29 1.97 13.69 6.39
C THR A 29 0.91 14.20 7.35
N LEU A 30 1.25 15.25 8.09
CA LEU A 30 0.29 16.09 8.79
C LEU A 30 0.29 17.47 8.11
N CYS A 31 -0.79 17.81 7.39
CA CYS A 31 -0.89 19.06 6.65
C CYS A 31 -2.13 19.87 7.05
N THR A 32 -2.05 21.18 6.81
CA THR A 32 -3.14 22.15 7.01
C THR A 32 -3.90 22.46 5.72
N THR A 33 -3.43 21.95 4.58
CA THR A 33 -3.86 22.37 3.24
C THR A 33 -4.77 21.35 2.57
N GLY A 34 -5.99 21.76 2.21
CA GLY A 34 -6.86 21.06 1.24
C GLY A 34 -8.31 20.83 1.68
N TRP A 35 -8.62 20.89 2.97
CA TRP A 35 -9.97 20.61 3.49
C TRP A 35 -10.36 21.69 4.51
N LYS A 36 -11.60 22.21 4.41
CA LYS A 36 -12.09 23.35 5.21
C LYS A 36 -11.77 23.18 6.70
N ASN A 37 -10.89 24.06 7.21
CA ASN A 37 -10.53 24.25 8.62
C ASN A 37 -10.11 22.98 9.39
N GLY A 38 -8.82 22.62 9.36
CA GLY A 38 -8.26 21.63 10.27
C GLY A 38 -6.93 21.06 9.82
N TYR A 39 -6.29 20.28 10.70
CA TYR A 39 -5.20 19.39 10.32
C TYR A 39 -5.79 18.12 9.71
N VAL A 40 -5.09 17.57 8.72
CA VAL A 40 -5.39 16.24 8.17
C VAL A 40 -4.13 15.40 8.25
N TYR A 41 -4.23 14.27 8.94
CA TYR A 41 -3.24 13.20 8.86
C TYR A 41 -3.56 12.33 7.65
N SER A 42 -2.55 12.02 6.86
CA SER A 42 -2.63 11.10 5.73
C SER A 42 -1.52 10.07 5.81
N VAL A 43 -1.83 8.83 5.41
CA VAL A 43 -0.88 7.73 5.34
C VAL A 43 -1.04 6.99 4.01
N TRP A 44 0.10 6.64 3.42
CA TRP A 44 0.21 5.89 2.18
C TRP A 44 1.02 4.62 2.40
N PHE A 45 0.59 3.53 1.78
CA PHE A 45 1.40 2.34 1.56
C PHE A 45 1.62 2.13 0.06
N GLU A 46 2.88 2.08 -0.34
CA GLU A 46 3.33 2.14 -1.72
C GLU A 46 4.18 0.90 -2.05
N ARG A 47 4.03 0.36 -3.27
CA ARG A 47 4.81 -0.81 -3.72
C ARG A 47 5.08 -0.76 -5.22
N TYR A 48 6.34 -0.97 -5.60
CA TYR A 48 6.81 -1.01 -7.00
C TYR A 48 6.97 -2.43 -7.56
N ASP A 49 6.95 -3.43 -6.68
CA ASP A 49 6.94 -4.86 -7.03
C ASP A 49 5.58 -5.45 -6.72
N TRP A 50 4.99 -6.17 -7.67
CA TRP A 50 3.78 -6.94 -7.48
C TRP A 50 4.03 -8.39 -7.89
N HIS A 51 4.13 -9.27 -6.90
CA HIS A 51 4.41 -10.70 -7.10
C HIS A 51 5.63 -10.96 -8.02
N GLY A 52 6.73 -10.23 -7.80
CA GLY A 52 7.95 -10.36 -8.59
C GLY A 52 7.94 -9.59 -9.92
N ARG A 53 6.96 -8.70 -10.13
CA ARG A 53 6.82 -7.90 -11.36
C ARG A 53 6.86 -6.41 -11.07
N ASN A 54 7.52 -5.67 -11.95
CA ASN A 54 7.62 -4.22 -11.90
C ASN A 54 6.29 -3.59 -12.31
N THR A 55 5.65 -2.88 -11.39
CA THR A 55 4.35 -2.25 -11.61
C THR A 55 4.44 -1.11 -12.64
N LEU A 56 5.53 -0.35 -12.68
CA LEU A 56 5.72 0.74 -13.65
C LEU A 56 5.72 0.20 -15.09
N GLY A 57 6.29 -0.97 -15.32
CA GLY A 57 6.28 -1.63 -16.63
C GLY A 57 4.91 -2.18 -17.03
N LEU A 58 4.00 -2.36 -16.06
CA LEU A 58 2.69 -2.96 -16.25
C LEU A 58 1.55 -1.94 -16.31
N THR A 59 1.58 -0.91 -15.47
CA THR A 59 0.50 0.09 -15.35
C THR A 59 0.98 1.53 -15.52
N GLY A 60 2.29 1.75 -15.61
CA GLY A 60 2.88 3.09 -15.67
C GLY A 60 2.98 3.80 -14.32
N HIS A 61 2.56 3.15 -13.22
CA HIS A 61 2.69 3.68 -11.86
C HIS A 61 2.93 2.59 -10.82
N HIS A 62 3.11 2.99 -9.56
CA HIS A 62 3.22 2.09 -8.42
C HIS A 62 1.84 1.82 -7.82
N VAL A 63 1.73 0.72 -7.07
CA VAL A 63 0.53 0.45 -6.26
C VAL A 63 0.58 1.40 -5.07
N CYS A 64 -0.50 2.14 -4.84
CA CYS A 64 -0.60 3.12 -3.77
C CYS A 64 -1.97 3.03 -3.10
N PHE A 65 -1.98 2.81 -1.79
CA PHE A 65 -3.18 2.89 -0.97
C PHE A 65 -3.08 4.09 -0.04
N HIS A 66 -4.12 4.92 -0.01
CA HIS A 66 -4.19 6.12 0.81
C HIS A 66 -5.38 6.06 1.78
N LYS A 67 -5.16 6.54 3.00
CA LYS A 67 -6.23 6.89 3.93
C LYS A 67 -5.87 8.18 4.67
N HIS A 68 -6.89 8.86 5.19
CA HIS A 68 -6.72 10.09 5.96
C HIS A 68 -7.72 10.21 7.11
N THR A 69 -7.40 11.07 8.08
CA THR A 69 -8.30 11.44 9.18
C THR A 69 -8.02 12.87 9.64
N ASN A 70 -9.05 13.57 10.10
CA ASN A 70 -8.93 14.84 10.82
C ASN A 70 -8.91 14.65 12.36
N ASN A 71 -9.09 13.42 12.84
CA ASN A 71 -9.00 13.06 14.25
C ASN A 71 -7.64 12.41 14.55
N LEU A 72 -6.74 13.15 15.22
CA LEU A 72 -5.41 12.64 15.56
C LEU A 72 -5.43 11.43 16.50
N LYS A 73 -6.53 11.20 17.23
CA LYS A 73 -6.70 9.99 18.06
C LYS A 73 -6.94 8.72 17.22
N SER A 74 -7.26 8.87 15.93
CA SER A 74 -7.50 7.77 15.00
C SER A 74 -6.30 7.50 14.09
N ILE A 75 -5.10 8.01 14.39
CA ILE A 75 -3.89 7.76 13.57
C ILE A 75 -3.57 6.26 13.49
N ASP A 76 -3.58 5.56 14.61
CA ASP A 76 -3.29 4.12 14.63
C ASP A 76 -4.35 3.33 13.84
N GLU A 77 -5.62 3.67 14.04
CA GLU A 77 -6.76 3.07 13.35
C GLU A 77 -6.68 3.29 11.83
N ILE A 78 -6.43 4.52 11.38
CA ILE A 78 -6.42 4.84 9.95
C ILE A 78 -5.19 4.22 9.25
N THR A 79 -4.05 4.15 9.94
CA THR A 79 -2.86 3.44 9.45
C THR A 79 -3.13 1.93 9.38
N LYS A 80 -3.79 1.33 10.36
CA LYS A 80 -4.25 -0.06 10.33
C LYS A 80 -5.15 -0.32 9.12
N CYS A 81 -6.21 0.46 8.93
CA CYS A 81 -7.14 0.29 7.81
C CYS A 81 -6.44 0.38 6.44
N CYS A 82 -5.45 1.29 6.31
CA CYS A 82 -4.67 1.42 5.08
C CYS A 82 -3.78 0.18 4.85
N ALA A 83 -3.12 -0.31 5.90
CA ALA A 83 -2.28 -1.50 5.84
C ALA A 83 -3.09 -2.76 5.51
N GLU A 84 -4.24 -2.97 6.17
CA GLU A 84 -5.12 -4.11 5.90
C GLU A 84 -5.65 -4.10 4.46
N GLN A 85 -5.99 -2.93 3.92
CA GLN A 85 -6.38 -2.81 2.51
C GLN A 85 -5.23 -3.21 1.57
N ALA A 86 -4.00 -2.77 1.84
CA ALA A 86 -2.82 -3.10 1.05
C ALA A 86 -2.49 -4.60 1.11
N LEU A 87 -2.52 -5.21 2.29
CA LEU A 87 -2.27 -6.64 2.47
C LEU A 87 -3.35 -7.50 1.80
N LYS A 88 -4.62 -7.16 2.00
CA LYS A 88 -5.74 -7.82 1.33
C LYS A 88 -5.61 -7.75 -0.19
N ALA A 89 -5.23 -6.59 -0.73
CA ALA A 89 -4.98 -6.46 -2.16
C ALA A 89 -3.85 -7.38 -2.64
N PHE A 90 -2.77 -7.51 -1.88
CA PHE A 90 -1.67 -8.42 -2.20
C PHE A 90 -2.08 -9.90 -2.16
N GLU A 91 -3.04 -10.26 -1.32
CA GLU A 91 -3.55 -11.63 -1.25
C GLU A 91 -4.55 -11.95 -2.38
N GLU A 92 -5.39 -10.98 -2.76
CA GLU A 92 -6.51 -11.21 -3.68
C GLU A 92 -6.15 -10.99 -5.17
N TYR A 93 -5.17 -10.11 -5.47
CA TYR A 93 -4.83 -9.70 -6.83
C TYR A 93 -3.54 -10.36 -7.31
N LEU A 94 -3.59 -11.67 -7.49
CA LEU A 94 -2.41 -12.50 -7.78
C LEU A 94 -1.88 -12.38 -9.22
N ASP A 95 -2.74 -12.00 -10.15
CA ASP A 95 -2.48 -12.01 -11.61
C ASP A 95 -2.65 -10.63 -12.28
N CYS A 96 -2.84 -9.59 -11.49
CA CYS A 96 -3.00 -8.22 -11.95
C CYS A 96 -2.54 -7.23 -10.89
N VAL A 97 -2.17 -6.03 -11.33
CA VAL A 97 -1.84 -4.92 -10.41
C VAL A 97 -3.14 -4.25 -9.97
N PRO A 98 -3.38 -4.04 -8.66
CA PRO A 98 -4.53 -3.28 -8.20
C PRO A 98 -4.22 -1.79 -8.09
N PHE A 99 -5.28 -0.98 -8.08
CA PHE A 99 -5.22 0.43 -7.70
C PHE A 99 -6.35 0.78 -6.72
N GLN A 100 -6.16 1.88 -5.98
CA GLN A 100 -7.23 2.48 -5.19
C GLN A 100 -7.97 3.52 -6.03
N ASN A 101 -9.29 3.36 -6.20
CA ASN A 101 -10.10 4.31 -6.94
C ASN A 101 -10.44 5.56 -6.11
N ALA A 102 -11.12 6.54 -6.73
CA ALA A 102 -11.51 7.79 -6.07
C ALA A 102 -12.47 7.61 -4.87
N ASN A 103 -13.14 6.46 -4.77
CA ASN A 103 -14.01 6.11 -3.64
C ASN A 103 -13.24 5.40 -2.50
N GLY A 104 -11.94 5.17 -2.67
CA GLY A 104 -11.10 4.45 -1.72
C GLY A 104 -11.22 2.93 -1.81
N GLU A 105 -11.87 2.39 -2.84
CA GLU A 105 -12.05 0.96 -3.08
C GLU A 105 -10.85 0.39 -3.87
N THR A 106 -10.53 -0.88 -3.63
CA THR A 106 -9.50 -1.59 -4.41
C THR A 106 -10.13 -2.17 -5.69
N ALA A 107 -9.53 -1.89 -6.84
CA ALA A 107 -9.97 -2.41 -8.14
C ALA A 107 -8.78 -2.90 -8.98
N LYS A 108 -9.06 -3.68 -10.02
CA LYS A 108 -8.05 -4.09 -11.02
C LYS A 108 -7.66 -2.88 -11.85
N ASP A 109 -6.36 -2.67 -12.00
CA ASP A 109 -5.83 -1.58 -12.81
C ASP A 109 -5.88 -1.88 -14.31
N ILE A 110 -5.64 -0.85 -15.12
CA ILE A 110 -5.47 -0.98 -16.56
C ILE A 110 -4.04 -1.43 -16.84
N MET A 111 -3.90 -2.64 -17.37
CA MET A 111 -2.62 -3.20 -17.79
C MET A 111 -2.20 -2.62 -19.14
N LEU A 112 -1.16 -1.78 -19.13
CA LEU A 112 -0.49 -1.25 -20.33
C LEU A 112 0.53 -2.25 -20.90
N GLY A 113 1.13 -3.07 -20.03
CA GLY A 113 2.09 -4.10 -20.38
C GLY A 113 1.51 -5.52 -20.25
N ASP A 114 2.11 -6.47 -20.95
CA ASP A 114 1.81 -7.89 -20.78
C ASP A 114 2.39 -8.41 -19.46
N TRP A 115 1.53 -8.96 -18.60
CA TRP A 115 1.87 -9.57 -17.32
C TRP A 115 2.95 -10.67 -17.44
N ASN A 116 2.98 -11.38 -18.57
CA ASN A 116 3.92 -12.46 -18.82
C ASN A 116 5.21 -12.01 -19.52
N ASN A 117 5.36 -10.71 -19.79
CA ASN A 117 6.56 -10.18 -20.42
C ASN A 117 7.78 -10.34 -19.48
N PRO A 118 8.83 -11.07 -19.87
CA PRO A 118 10.02 -11.24 -19.03
C PRO A 118 10.69 -9.92 -18.63
N LYS A 119 10.51 -8.84 -19.41
CA LYS A 119 11.07 -7.52 -19.11
C LYS A 119 10.47 -6.86 -17.86
N VAL A 120 9.27 -7.29 -17.44
CA VAL A 120 8.65 -6.78 -16.21
C VAL A 120 9.06 -7.59 -14.98
N LEU A 121 9.78 -8.70 -15.12
CA LEU A 121 10.24 -9.47 -13.97
C LEU A 121 11.31 -8.70 -13.20
N ILE A 122 11.16 -8.63 -11.89
CA ILE A 122 12.16 -8.04 -11.01
C ILE A 122 13.21 -9.11 -10.71
N ASN A 123 14.43 -8.87 -11.19
CA ASN A 123 15.59 -9.68 -10.84
C ASN A 123 15.81 -9.53 -9.33
N LYS A 124 15.57 -10.58 -8.54
CA LYS A 124 15.96 -10.57 -7.14
C LYS A 124 17.48 -10.39 -7.07
N PRO A 125 18.00 -9.50 -6.20
CA PRO A 125 19.43 -9.49 -5.94
C PRO A 125 19.82 -10.90 -5.47
N LYS A 126 20.93 -11.43 -6.03
CA LYS A 126 21.54 -12.64 -5.48
C LYS A 126 21.86 -12.32 -4.01
N LYS A 127 21.29 -13.09 -3.08
CA LYS A 127 21.78 -13.05 -1.69
C LYS A 127 23.21 -13.58 -1.74
N GLU A 128 24.17 -12.71 -1.45
CA GLU A 128 25.56 -13.09 -1.14
C GLU A 128 25.61 -13.84 0.20
#